data_AF-A0A932XG43-F1
#
_entry.id   AF-A0A932XG43-F1
#
_cell.length_a   1.000
_cell.length_b   1.000
_cell.length_c   1.000
_cell.angle_alpha   90.00
_cell.angle_beta   90.00
_cell.angle_gamma   90.00
#
_symmetry.space_group_name_H-M   'P 1'
#
loop_
_entity.id
_entity.type
_entity.pdbx_description
1 polymer ?
#
loop_
_entity_poly.entity_id
_entity_poly.type
_entity_poly.pdbx_seq_one_letter_code
_entity_poly.pdbx_strand_id
1 'polypeptide(L)'
;MGGPIEIPIPIPTAYRAEDWINYDRLALAQAYSGTTRPTQELVGSELRNFWIRYAGVTHLKATTSFNLSHGLSVTLIADNLLDRQTGEPDNVTVLPGRTLSVSLRARL
;
A
#
# COMPACT_ATOMS: atom_id res chain seq x y z
N MET A 1 24.30 -34.31 16.23
CA MET A 1 22.86 -34.56 16.49
C MET A 1 22.09 -33.35 15.97
N GLY A 2 21.32 -33.50 14.90
CA GLY A 2 20.46 -32.42 14.39
C GLY A 2 19.17 -32.40 15.20
N GLY A 3 18.92 -31.31 15.93
CA GLY A 3 17.64 -31.08 16.60
C GLY A 3 16.49 -31.00 15.58
N PRO A 4 15.24 -31.17 16.03
CA PRO A 4 14.08 -31.05 15.15
C PRO A 4 14.06 -29.68 14.45
N ILE A 5 13.75 -29.69 13.15
CA ILE A 5 13.58 -28.45 12.38
C ILE A 5 12.24 -27.84 12.80
N GLU A 6 12.29 -26.77 13.59
CA GLU A 6 11.11 -25.96 13.85
C GLU A 6 10.76 -25.17 12.59
N ILE A 7 9.61 -25.46 11.99
CA ILE A 7 9.05 -24.66 10.89
C ILE A 7 8.31 -23.48 11.53
N PRO A 8 8.78 -22.23 11.37
CA PRO A 8 8.08 -21.07 11.88
C PRO A 8 6.81 -20.84 11.08
N ILE A 9 5.70 -20.68 11.79
CA ILE A 9 4.42 -20.33 11.19
C ILE A 9 4.48 -18.84 10.79
N PRO A 10 4.19 -18.48 9.52
CA PRO A 10 4.10 -17.07 9.13
C PRO A 10 3.08 -16.35 9.98
N ILE A 11 3.44 -15.16 10.46
CA ILE A 11 2.49 -14.27 11.14
C ILE A 11 1.91 -13.35 10.04
N PRO A 12 0.63 -13.53 9.64
CA PRO A 12 -0.01 -12.62 8.71
C PRO A 12 -0.41 -11.34 9.45
N THR A 13 -0.09 -10.21 8.85
CA THR A 13 -0.56 -8.89 9.24
C THR A 13 -1.47 -8.37 8.13
N ALA A 14 -2.71 -8.05 8.48
CA ALA A 14 -3.62 -7.34 7.61
C ALA A 14 -3.73 -5.88 8.07
N TYR A 15 -3.62 -4.94 7.14
CA TYR A 15 -4.04 -3.56 7.37
C TYR A 15 -5.07 -3.18 6.31
N ARG A 16 -6.10 -2.46 6.74
CA ARG A 16 -7.13 -1.93 5.86
C ARG A 16 -7.11 -0.44 6.00
N ALA A 17 -6.99 0.24 4.88
CA ALA A 17 -7.08 1.67 4.83
C ALA A 17 -8.42 2.02 4.16
N GLU A 18 -9.26 2.74 4.91
CA GLU A 18 -10.61 3.14 4.51
C GLU A 18 -10.78 4.66 4.67
N ASP A 19 -11.90 5.19 4.18
CA ASP A 19 -12.30 6.60 4.31
C ASP A 19 -11.45 7.65 3.56
N TRP A 20 -10.83 7.29 2.43
CA TRP A 20 -10.24 8.35 1.60
C TRP A 20 -11.30 9.12 0.84
N ILE A 21 -11.27 10.43 1.07
CA ILE A 21 -11.98 11.42 0.29
C ILE A 21 -10.90 12.25 -0.41
N ASN A 22 -10.96 12.34 -1.73
CA ASN A 22 -10.11 13.23 -2.51
C ASN A 22 -10.96 13.95 -3.54
N TYR A 23 -10.37 14.96 -4.18
CA TYR A 23 -11.00 15.64 -5.30
C TYR A 23 -10.77 14.84 -6.59
N ASP A 24 -11.80 14.75 -7.43
CA ASP A 24 -11.67 14.31 -8.81
C ASP A 24 -10.80 15.30 -9.58
N ARG A 25 -9.50 15.00 -9.66
CA ARG A 25 -8.54 15.89 -10.33
C ARG A 25 -8.78 16.00 -11.83
N LEU A 26 -9.43 15.01 -12.46
CA LEU A 26 -9.72 15.06 -13.89
C LEU A 26 -10.95 15.94 -14.16
N ALA A 27 -12.03 15.76 -13.41
CA ALA A 27 -13.20 16.62 -13.50
C ALA A 27 -12.85 18.07 -13.10
N LEU A 28 -11.99 18.25 -12.10
CA LEU A 28 -11.45 19.54 -11.74
C LEU A 28 -10.57 20.10 -12.87
N ALA A 29 -9.63 19.35 -13.44
CA ALA A 29 -8.84 19.83 -14.58
C ALA A 29 -9.70 20.21 -15.80
N GLN A 30 -10.76 19.45 -16.11
CA GLN A 30 -11.71 19.76 -17.19
C GLN A 30 -12.55 21.01 -16.91
N ALA A 31 -12.99 21.20 -15.67
CA ALA A 31 -13.70 22.41 -15.26
C ALA A 31 -12.82 23.67 -15.40
N TYR A 32 -11.50 23.51 -15.41
CA TYR A 32 -10.53 24.61 -15.44
C TYR A 32 -9.83 24.81 -16.79
N SER A 33 -9.69 23.78 -17.62
CA SER A 33 -8.95 23.85 -18.88
C SER A 33 -9.67 24.67 -19.97
N GLY A 34 -10.94 25.03 -19.77
CA GLY A 34 -11.79 25.73 -20.75
C GLY A 34 -12.30 27.11 -20.36
N THR A 35 -11.99 27.66 -19.17
CA THR A 35 -12.60 28.91 -18.70
C THR A 35 -11.60 29.98 -18.27
N THR A 36 -11.70 31.16 -18.88
CA THR A 36 -11.15 32.45 -18.43
C THR A 36 -11.87 32.95 -17.16
N ARG A 37 -12.01 32.08 -16.15
CA ARG A 37 -12.63 32.45 -14.86
C ARG A 37 -11.56 33.04 -13.95
N PRO A 38 -11.83 34.17 -13.26
CA PRO A 38 -10.93 34.67 -12.24
C PRO A 38 -10.75 33.58 -11.17
N THR A 39 -9.52 33.38 -10.70
CA THR A 39 -9.10 32.35 -9.73
C THR A 39 -9.82 32.46 -8.36
N GLN A 40 -10.76 33.39 -8.22
CA GLN A 40 -11.33 33.86 -6.96
C GLN A 40 -12.52 33.04 -6.43
N GLU A 41 -13.06 32.04 -7.15
CA GLU A 41 -14.39 31.49 -6.79
C GLU A 41 -14.49 29.97 -6.59
N LEU A 42 -13.40 29.24 -6.36
CA LEU A 42 -13.53 27.97 -5.63
C LEU A 42 -13.57 28.24 -4.14
N VAL A 43 -14.72 28.69 -3.66
CA VAL A 43 -15.02 28.66 -2.23
C VAL A 43 -15.18 27.20 -1.82
N GLY A 44 -14.79 26.84 -0.59
CA GLY A 44 -14.77 25.45 -0.13
C GLY A 44 -16.10 24.67 -0.24
N SER A 45 -17.22 25.33 -0.57
CA SER A 45 -18.50 24.68 -0.93
C SER A 45 -18.50 24.08 -2.34
N GLU A 46 -17.93 24.75 -3.34
CA GLU A 46 -17.93 24.26 -4.73
C GLU A 46 -16.95 23.10 -4.93
N LEU A 47 -15.82 23.14 -4.23
CA LEU A 47 -14.84 22.05 -4.21
C LEU A 47 -15.47 20.71 -3.76
N ARG A 48 -16.42 20.74 -2.81
CA ARG A 48 -17.08 19.52 -2.32
C ARG A 48 -17.88 18.79 -3.40
N ASN A 49 -18.27 19.46 -4.48
CA ASN A 49 -18.95 18.82 -5.62
C ASN A 49 -18.01 17.88 -6.38
N PHE A 50 -16.70 18.03 -6.21
CA PHE A 50 -15.68 17.17 -6.81
C PHE A 50 -15.18 16.10 -5.85
N TRP A 51 -15.80 15.92 -4.68
CA TRP A 51 -15.42 14.84 -3.77
C TRP A 51 -15.77 13.48 -4.34
N ILE A 52 -14.76 12.62 -4.40
CA ILE A 52 -14.95 11.20 -4.68
C ILE A 52 -14.52 10.41 -3.45
N ARG A 53 -15.31 9.38 -3.14
CA ARG A 53 -14.96 8.38 -2.15
C ARG A 53 -14.28 7.22 -2.85
N TYR A 54 -13.10 6.83 -2.37
CA TYR A 54 -12.42 5.66 -2.87
C TYR A 54 -12.86 4.44 -2.06
N ALA A 55 -13.01 3.31 -2.73
CA ALA A 55 -13.14 2.04 -2.04
C ALA A 55 -11.84 1.79 -1.26
N GLY A 56 -11.95 1.58 0.05
CA GLY A 56 -10.78 1.25 0.88
C GLY A 56 -10.10 -0.03 0.39
N VAL A 57 -8.78 -0.10 0.57
CA VAL A 57 -7.96 -1.24 0.16
C VAL A 57 -7.49 -2.01 1.39
N THR A 58 -7.56 -3.34 1.29
CA THR A 58 -6.95 -4.23 2.28
C THR A 58 -5.63 -4.71 1.74
N HIS A 59 -4.59 -4.60 2.56
CA HIS A 59 -3.27 -5.11 2.29
C HIS A 59 -2.94 -6.23 3.26
N LEU A 60 -2.41 -7.32 2.71
CA LEU A 60 -2.01 -8.49 3.48
C LEU A 60 -0.52 -8.72 3.30
N LYS A 61 0.18 -8.81 4.42
CA LYS A 61 1.62 -9.08 4.52
C LYS A 61 1.84 -10.31 5.37
N ALA A 62 2.79 -11.15 4.98
CA ALA A 62 3.25 -12.27 5.78
C ALA A 62 4.76 -12.18 5.98
N THR A 63 5.23 -12.49 7.19
CA THR A 63 6.66 -12.55 7.48
C THR A 63 6.98 -13.82 8.25
N THR A 64 8.02 -14.53 7.81
CA THR A 64 8.54 -15.73 8.46
C THR A 64 10.05 -15.57 8.62
N SER A 65 10.58 -15.90 9.81
CA SER A 65 12.02 -15.90 10.06
C SER A 65 12.48 -17.27 10.55
N PHE A 66 13.56 -17.76 9.96
CA PHE A 66 14.22 -19.01 10.28
C PHE A 66 15.58 -18.70 10.90
N ASN A 67 15.80 -19.14 12.13
CA ASN A 67 17.14 -19.14 12.71
C ASN A 67 17.86 -20.41 12.25
N LEU A 68 18.97 -20.21 11.57
CA LEU A 68 19.88 -21.28 11.17
C LEU A 68 20.98 -21.41 12.25
N SER A 69 21.81 -22.46 12.13
CA SER A 69 22.94 -22.64 13.05
C SER A 69 24.01 -21.56 12.84
N HIS A 70 24.90 -21.40 13.83
CA HIS A 70 26.05 -20.49 13.78
C HIS A 70 25.70 -18.99 13.60
N GLY A 71 24.61 -18.53 14.23
CA GLY A 71 24.25 -17.11 14.22
C GLY A 71 23.71 -16.60 12.88
N LEU A 72 23.38 -17.51 11.96
CA LEU A 72 22.75 -17.20 10.68
C LEU A 72 21.23 -17.16 10.83
N SER A 73 20.56 -16.23 10.16
CA SER A 73 19.11 -16.10 10.13
C SER A 73 18.63 -15.71 8.73
N VAL A 74 17.53 -16.32 8.30
CA VAL A 74 16.86 -16.04 7.03
C VAL A 74 15.47 -15.49 7.33
N THR A 75 15.08 -14.40 6.69
CA THR A 75 13.72 -13.84 6.76
C THR A 75 13.10 -13.81 5.38
N LEU A 76 11.89 -14.36 5.27
CA LEU A 76 11.03 -14.27 4.10
C LEU A 76 9.90 -13.28 4.39
N ILE A 77 9.71 -12.32 3.48
CA ILE A 77 8.64 -11.32 3.56
C ILE A 77 7.83 -11.43 2.28
N ALA A 78 6.53 -11.68 2.40
CA ALA A 78 5.58 -11.59 1.30
C ALA A 78 4.68 -10.38 1.54
N ASP A 79 4.75 -9.39 0.65
CA ASP A 79 3.98 -8.15 0.73
C ASP A 79 2.92 -8.11 -0.38
N ASN A 80 1.85 -7.35 -0.14
CA ASN A 80 0.70 -7.22 -1.04
C ASN A 80 0.17 -8.58 -1.55
N LEU A 81 -0.10 -9.52 -0.64
CA LEU A 81 -0.57 -10.86 -1.01
C LEU A 81 -1.89 -10.85 -1.80
N LEU A 82 -2.70 -9.79 -1.65
CA LEU A 82 -3.95 -9.56 -2.38
C LEU A 82 -3.75 -8.94 -3.77
N ASP A 83 -2.50 -8.62 -4.13
CA ASP A 83 -2.08 -8.07 -5.43
C ASP A 83 -2.88 -6.82 -5.86
N ARG A 84 -3.11 -5.91 -4.90
CA ARG A 84 -3.80 -4.64 -5.12
C ARG A 84 -2.78 -3.57 -5.49
N GLN A 85 -2.82 -3.09 -6.72
CA GLN A 85 -1.83 -2.15 -7.28
C GLN A 85 -2.33 -0.70 -7.36
N THR A 86 -3.46 -0.42 -6.72
CA THR A 86 -4.10 0.89 -6.73
C THR A 86 -3.42 1.81 -5.72
N GLY A 87 -2.76 2.87 -6.19
CA GLY A 87 -2.25 3.95 -5.36
C GLY A 87 -3.36 4.69 -4.66
N GLU A 88 -3.27 4.74 -3.35
CA GLU A 88 -4.11 5.53 -2.47
C GLU A 88 -3.54 6.97 -2.44
N PRO A 89 -4.32 8.08 -2.41
CA PRO A 89 -5.72 8.32 -2.78
C PRO A 89 -5.86 8.92 -4.19
N ASP A 90 -4.79 8.96 -4.97
CA ASP A 90 -4.82 9.20 -6.40
C ASP A 90 -4.39 7.90 -7.10
N ASN A 91 -5.31 7.22 -7.76
CA ASN A 91 -5.03 5.99 -8.53
C ASN A 91 -4.10 6.23 -9.75
N VAL A 92 -3.34 7.32 -9.72
CA VAL A 92 -2.25 7.74 -10.59
C VAL A 92 -0.95 7.06 -10.17
N THR A 93 -0.76 6.79 -8.87
CA THR A 93 0.43 6.08 -8.39
C THR A 93 0.25 4.57 -8.56
N VAL A 94 1.06 3.94 -9.40
CA VAL A 94 1.10 2.46 -9.48
C VAL A 94 1.90 1.93 -8.29
N LEU A 95 1.25 1.23 -7.37
CA LEU A 95 1.93 0.55 -6.27
C LEU A 95 2.49 -0.80 -6.73
N PRO A 96 3.61 -1.27 -6.15
CA PRO A 96 4.10 -2.62 -6.39
C PRO A 96 3.02 -3.67 -6.11
N GLY A 97 2.87 -4.62 -7.03
CA GLY A 97 2.01 -5.79 -6.85
C GLY A 97 2.54 -6.75 -5.79
N ARG A 98 2.06 -8.00 -5.82
CA ARG A 98 2.57 -9.05 -4.93
C ARG A 98 4.09 -9.14 -5.01
N THR A 99 4.76 -8.91 -3.89
CA THR A 99 6.22 -8.86 -3.82
C THR A 99 6.75 -9.87 -2.80
N LEU A 100 7.83 -10.57 -3.16
CA LEU A 100 8.56 -11.47 -2.27
C LEU A 100 9.95 -10.91 -2.00
N SER A 101 10.36 -10.86 -0.74
CA SER A 101 11.71 -10.42 -0.33
C SER A 101 12.34 -11.45 0.59
N VAL A 102 13.63 -11.72 0.38
CA VAL A 102 14.43 -12.63 1.21
C VAL A 102 15.58 -11.83 1.81
N SER A 103 15.80 -11.98 3.11
CA SER A 103 16.90 -11.35 3.83
C SER A 103 17.74 -12.41 4.54
N LEU A 104 19.05 -12.24 4.51
CA LEU A 104 20.01 -13.08 5.22
C LEU A 104 20.79 -12.21 6.21
N ARG A 105 20.92 -12.66 7.45
CA ARG A 105 21.71 -11.98 8.48
C ARG A 105 22.61 -13.00 9.17
N ALA A 106 23.90 -12.71 9.23
CA ALA A 106 24.88 -13.45 10.02
C ALA A 106 25.37 -12.58 11.17
N ARG A 107 25.44 -13.13 12.38
CA ARG A 107 26.18 -12.54 13.50
C ARG A 107 27.57 -13.17 13.52
N LEU A 108 28.59 -12.37 13.20
CA LEU A 108 30.00 -12.72 13.31
C LEU A 108 30.44 -12.67 14.78
#